data_AF-A0AB32VJN0-F1
#
_entry.id   AF-A0AB32VJN0-F1
#
_cell.length_a   1.000
_cell.length_b   1.000
_cell.length_c   1.000
_cell.angle_alpha   90.00
_cell.angle_beta   90.00
_cell.angle_gamma   90.00
#
_symmetry.space_group_name_H-M   'P 1'
#
loop_
_entity.id
_entity.type
_entity.pdbx_description
1 polymer ?
#
loop_
_entity_poly.entity_id
_entity_poly.type
_entity_poly.pdbx_seq_one_letter_code
_entity_poly.pdbx_strand_id
1 'polypeptide(L)'
;MTRNISLRPLRSVRSAFLYGVSAHIIFLGLLICFGNFVCSFIQRLSPQPFLPLEPLPETAIFHSPEVFKLDYAEMERRFKIFLYPDGDPNMYYHTPRSLSGKYTSEGYFFKNIRESRFLTNDPESAHLFFIPISCHKMRGKGLSYENMTRTVQEYVESLMVKYPFWNRTLGADHFFVTCHDIGLKATVGVAHLVKNSIRVACTSGDDDGYIPHKDFPLPQIVQPFSLPAARFDPENRYTSGFWAGSKSELRRELVSAWQNDTELDIQSNYMINVSHLEKFNTAKFCMCPGWSDVHGSRIALSIHHGCVPAIMSGHHDLPFNDILDWSKFSIIIKEDEVQQIKHILERISYDRFKSLHYNTVQVQRHLQWNSPPIKYDAFHMVMYQLWQRRHVTKYRTY
;
A
#
# COMPACT_ATOMS: atom_id res chain seq x y z
N MET A 1 -58.29 -1.40 86.98
CA MET A 1 -57.86 -2.68 87.57
C MET A 1 -56.36 -2.78 87.48
N THR A 2 -55.78 -3.21 88.60
CA THR A 2 -54.42 -3.05 89.10
C THR A 2 -53.40 -4.06 88.56
N ARG A 3 -52.12 -3.68 88.64
CA ARG A 3 -50.91 -4.51 88.49
C ARG A 3 -50.98 -5.83 89.26
N ASN A 4 -50.32 -6.88 88.78
CA ASN A 4 -49.31 -7.59 89.59
C ASN A 4 -48.39 -8.54 88.82
N ILE A 5 -47.21 -8.69 89.44
CA ILE A 5 -45.93 -9.32 89.08
C ILE A 5 -45.99 -10.86 89.22
N SER A 6 -45.08 -11.61 88.54
CA SER A 6 -44.32 -12.79 89.08
C SER A 6 -43.75 -13.65 87.92
N LEU A 7 -42.43 -13.64 87.63
CA LEU A 7 -41.30 -14.48 88.11
C LEU A 7 -40.82 -15.48 87.04
N ARG A 8 -39.48 -15.52 86.85
CA ARG A 8 -38.72 -16.44 85.96
C ARG A 8 -38.76 -17.89 86.47
N PRO A 9 -38.33 -18.86 85.63
CA PRO A 9 -36.97 -19.37 85.84
C PRO A 9 -36.15 -19.60 84.54
N LEU A 10 -34.83 -19.50 84.67
CA LEU A 10 -33.82 -19.86 83.66
C LEU A 10 -33.71 -21.39 83.51
N ARG A 11 -33.57 -21.89 82.26
CA ARG A 11 -32.73 -23.07 81.94
C ARG A 11 -32.10 -22.98 80.55
N SER A 12 -30.76 -23.01 80.54
CA SER A 12 -29.87 -23.69 79.59
C SER A 12 -29.96 -23.40 78.09
N VAL A 13 -29.09 -22.51 77.59
CA VAL A 13 -28.67 -22.48 76.17
C VAL A 13 -27.23 -23.03 76.06
N ARG A 14 -27.10 -24.35 76.02
CA ARG A 14 -25.93 -25.04 75.44
C ARG A 14 -26.38 -25.63 74.11
N SER A 15 -26.31 -24.85 73.02
CA SER A 15 -26.59 -25.36 71.65
C SER A 15 -26.12 -24.43 70.52
N ALA A 16 -25.73 -23.18 70.77
CA ALA A 16 -25.47 -22.21 69.70
C ALA A 16 -24.01 -22.16 69.18
N PHE A 17 -23.11 -23.06 69.58
CA PHE A 17 -21.68 -22.95 69.24
C PHE A 17 -21.13 -24.01 68.26
N LEU A 18 -21.95 -24.94 67.77
CA LEU A 18 -21.46 -26.03 66.90
C LEU A 18 -21.90 -25.93 65.42
N TYR A 19 -22.81 -25.02 65.05
CA TYR A 19 -23.26 -24.87 63.66
C TYR A 19 -22.61 -23.70 62.89
N GLY A 20 -21.92 -22.77 63.56
CA GLY A 20 -21.28 -21.63 62.90
C GLY A 20 -19.87 -21.88 62.34
N VAL A 21 -19.15 -22.88 62.86
CA VAL A 21 -17.74 -23.14 62.48
C VAL A 21 -17.62 -24.10 61.30
N SER A 22 -18.61 -24.97 61.07
CA SER A 22 -18.60 -25.96 59.98
C SER A 22 -18.86 -25.32 58.60
N ALA A 23 -19.74 -24.33 58.51
CA ALA A 23 -20.09 -23.69 57.23
C ALA A 23 -18.93 -22.84 56.66
N HIS A 24 -18.12 -22.20 57.51
CA HIS A 24 -17.00 -21.38 57.07
C HIS A 24 -15.81 -22.20 56.57
N ILE A 25 -15.56 -23.39 57.12
CA ILE A 25 -14.44 -24.25 56.69
C ILE A 25 -14.74 -24.93 55.35
N ILE A 26 -15.99 -25.30 55.10
CA ILE A 26 -16.40 -25.90 53.81
C ILE A 26 -16.38 -24.84 52.69
N PHE A 27 -16.78 -23.60 52.97
CA PHE A 27 -16.74 -22.51 51.99
C PHE A 27 -15.29 -22.08 51.66
N LEU A 28 -14.39 -22.08 52.64
CA LEU A 28 -12.97 -21.79 52.41
C LEU A 28 -12.26 -22.93 51.64
N GLY A 29 -12.60 -24.20 51.92
CA GLY A 29 -12.07 -25.36 51.22
C GLY A 29 -12.49 -25.43 49.73
N LEU A 30 -13.73 -25.06 49.42
CA LEU A 30 -14.22 -24.97 48.04
C LEU A 30 -13.56 -23.83 47.24
N LEU A 31 -13.30 -22.67 47.87
CA LEU A 31 -12.57 -21.56 47.25
C LEU A 31 -11.09 -21.89 46.97
N ILE A 32 -10.43 -22.66 47.84
CA ILE A 32 -9.03 -23.07 47.66
C ILE A 32 -8.90 -24.15 46.58
N CYS A 33 -9.84 -25.10 46.51
CA CYS A 33 -9.86 -26.11 45.44
C CYS A 33 -10.22 -25.53 44.07
N PHE A 34 -11.12 -24.54 43.99
CA PHE A 34 -11.40 -23.82 42.74
C PHE A 34 -10.21 -22.95 42.30
N GLY A 35 -9.53 -22.28 43.25
CA GLY A 35 -8.34 -21.49 42.98
C GLY A 35 -7.18 -22.31 42.40
N ASN A 36 -6.93 -23.50 42.93
CA ASN A 36 -5.84 -24.37 42.48
C ASN A 36 -6.14 -25.07 41.13
N PHE A 37 -7.41 -25.42 40.86
CA PHE A 37 -7.80 -25.99 39.57
C PHE A 37 -7.73 -24.94 38.45
N VAL A 38 -8.15 -23.70 38.74
CA VAL A 38 -8.05 -22.56 37.80
C VAL A 38 -6.58 -22.15 37.57
N CYS A 39 -5.71 -22.19 38.58
CA CYS A 39 -4.29 -21.88 38.41
C CYS A 39 -3.54 -22.93 37.55
N SER A 40 -3.84 -24.22 37.74
CA SER A 40 -3.21 -25.31 36.96
C SER A 40 -3.70 -25.39 35.51
N PHE A 41 -4.91 -24.90 35.22
CA PHE A 41 -5.46 -24.83 33.86
C PHE A 41 -5.00 -23.56 33.12
N ILE A 42 -4.84 -22.43 33.82
CA ILE A 42 -4.29 -21.19 33.27
C ILE A 42 -2.80 -21.32 32.95
N GLN A 43 -2.02 -22.09 33.71
CA GLN A 43 -0.60 -22.37 33.40
C GLN A 43 -0.39 -23.27 32.17
N ARG A 44 -1.40 -24.03 31.72
CA ARG A 44 -1.33 -24.83 30.47
C ARG A 44 -1.85 -24.10 29.23
N LEU A 45 -2.50 -22.96 29.41
CA LEU A 45 -2.99 -22.08 28.34
C LEU A 45 -2.15 -20.80 28.19
N SER A 46 -1.00 -20.73 28.85
CA SER A 46 -0.02 -19.70 28.52
C SER A 46 0.60 -20.06 27.17
N PRO A 47 0.40 -19.26 26.10
CA PRO A 47 1.21 -19.43 24.91
C PRO A 47 2.66 -19.30 25.38
N GLN A 48 3.45 -20.35 25.15
CA GLN A 48 4.90 -20.24 25.22
C GLN A 48 5.25 -18.95 24.49
N PRO A 49 6.01 -18.01 25.10
CA PRO A 49 6.50 -16.88 24.34
C PRO A 49 7.30 -17.51 23.20
N PHE A 50 6.73 -17.49 21.99
CA PHE A 50 7.48 -17.70 20.79
C PHE A 50 8.63 -16.72 20.92
N LEU A 51 9.85 -17.26 21.11
CA LEU A 51 11.04 -16.49 20.86
C LEU A 51 10.78 -15.84 19.50
N PRO A 52 10.71 -14.50 19.42
CA PRO A 52 10.62 -13.87 18.13
C PRO A 52 11.79 -14.45 17.34
N LEU A 53 11.52 -15.06 16.19
CA LEU A 53 12.52 -15.05 15.13
C LEU A 53 13.03 -13.61 15.12
N GLU A 54 14.32 -13.41 15.40
CA GLU A 54 14.88 -12.06 15.47
C GLU A 54 14.30 -11.29 14.27
N PRO A 55 13.56 -10.19 14.49
CA PRO A 55 12.98 -9.47 13.39
C PRO A 55 14.14 -9.13 12.46
N LEU A 56 14.12 -9.68 11.24
CA LEU A 56 15.08 -9.29 10.22
C LEU A 56 15.06 -7.76 10.21
N PRO A 57 16.21 -7.09 10.37
CA PRO A 57 16.22 -5.65 10.47
C PRO A 57 15.48 -5.10 9.25
N GLU A 58 14.67 -4.07 9.47
CA GLU A 58 13.82 -3.38 8.47
C GLU A 58 14.58 -2.99 7.19
N THR A 59 15.92 -3.06 7.25
CA THR A 59 16.88 -2.91 6.16
C THR A 59 16.85 -4.01 5.11
N ALA A 60 16.38 -5.24 5.38
CA ALA A 60 16.55 -6.38 4.47
C ALA A 60 15.74 -6.31 3.15
N ILE A 61 14.77 -5.39 3.04
CA ILE A 61 13.89 -5.22 1.87
C ILE A 61 14.41 -4.22 0.83
N PHE A 62 15.50 -3.50 1.12
CA PHE A 62 16.09 -2.51 0.21
C PHE A 62 17.26 -3.11 -0.57
N HIS A 63 17.46 -2.68 -1.82
CA HIS A 63 18.65 -3.06 -2.59
C HIS A 63 19.96 -2.59 -1.94
N SER A 64 19.95 -1.42 -1.31
CA SER A 64 21.11 -0.82 -0.64
C SER A 64 20.65 -0.02 0.57
N PRO A 65 20.46 -0.66 1.74
CA PRO A 65 19.78 -0.06 2.89
C PRO A 65 20.52 1.14 3.47
N GLU A 66 21.85 1.08 3.54
CA GLU A 66 22.71 2.14 4.04
C GLU A 66 22.69 3.35 3.10
N VAL A 67 22.78 3.11 1.79
CA VAL A 67 22.69 4.15 0.76
C VAL A 67 21.32 4.83 0.82
N PHE A 68 20.24 4.04 0.84
CA PHE A 68 18.88 4.56 0.98
C PHE A 68 18.74 5.44 2.21
N LYS A 69 19.18 4.97 3.38
CA LYS A 69 19.07 5.72 4.63
C LYS A 69 19.77 7.08 4.57
N LEU A 70 21.00 7.11 4.04
CA LEU A 70 21.80 8.33 3.96
C LEU A 70 21.25 9.31 2.91
N ASP A 71 20.94 8.82 1.70
CA ASP A 71 20.48 9.67 0.61
C ASP A 71 19.03 10.14 0.82
N TYR A 72 18.17 9.33 1.44
CA TYR A 72 16.84 9.75 1.87
C TYR A 72 16.92 10.90 2.90
N ALA A 73 17.82 10.82 3.87
CA ALA A 73 18.03 11.91 4.83
C ALA A 73 18.50 13.20 4.14
N GLU A 74 19.31 13.08 3.09
CA GLU A 74 19.74 14.23 2.29
C GLU A 74 18.59 14.82 1.47
N MET A 75 17.75 13.99 0.84
CA MET A 75 16.52 14.42 0.19
C MET A 75 15.64 15.20 1.16
N GLU A 76 15.38 14.66 2.36
CA GLU A 76 14.54 15.33 3.37
C GLU A 76 15.03 16.74 3.72
N ARG A 77 16.34 16.95 3.70
CA ARG A 77 16.97 18.21 4.07
C ARG A 77 17.05 19.20 2.91
N ARG A 78 17.36 18.73 1.70
CA ARG A 78 17.74 19.59 0.57
C ARG A 78 16.74 19.64 -0.55
N PHE A 79 15.88 18.63 -0.73
CA PHE A 79 15.09 18.54 -1.94
C PHE A 79 14.07 19.68 -2.03
N LYS A 80 14.07 20.36 -3.17
CA LYS A 80 13.21 21.51 -3.47
C LYS A 80 12.57 21.34 -4.84
N ILE A 81 11.27 21.55 -4.90
CA ILE A 81 10.46 21.48 -6.10
C ILE A 81 9.78 22.83 -6.31
N PHE A 82 9.96 23.40 -7.49
CA PHE A 82 9.19 24.58 -7.89
C PHE A 82 7.87 24.12 -8.52
N LEU A 83 6.79 24.75 -8.08
CA LEU A 83 5.46 24.46 -8.56
C LEU A 83 5.04 25.52 -9.59
N TYR A 84 4.74 25.13 -10.83
CA TYR A 84 4.25 26.12 -11.80
C TYR A 84 2.93 26.74 -11.34
N PRO A 85 2.85 28.08 -11.22
CA PRO A 85 1.67 28.76 -10.67
C PRO A 85 0.52 28.85 -11.68
N ASP A 86 0.80 28.65 -12.98
CA ASP A 86 -0.18 28.74 -14.08
C ASP A 86 -1.08 27.53 -14.24
N GLY A 87 -0.93 26.51 -13.40
CA GLY A 87 -2.03 25.56 -13.27
C GLY A 87 -3.20 26.31 -12.66
N ASP A 88 -4.21 26.64 -13.47
CA ASP A 88 -5.49 27.12 -12.98
C ASP A 88 -5.99 26.18 -11.85
N PRO A 89 -6.18 26.68 -10.61
CA PRO A 89 -6.75 25.92 -9.51
C PRO A 89 -8.08 25.24 -9.86
N ASN A 90 -8.84 25.80 -10.80
CA ASN A 90 -10.14 25.31 -11.25
C ASN A 90 -10.08 24.26 -12.37
N MET A 91 -8.93 24.08 -13.04
CA MET A 91 -8.77 23.20 -14.21
C MET A 91 -7.65 22.18 -14.07
N TYR A 92 -6.50 22.56 -13.53
CA TYR A 92 -5.27 21.75 -13.53
C TYR A 92 -4.85 21.29 -12.13
N TYR A 93 -5.24 22.01 -11.07
CA TYR A 93 -4.96 21.65 -9.68
C TYR A 93 -6.21 21.39 -8.86
N HIS A 94 -6.91 20.29 -9.10
CA HIS A 94 -7.95 19.87 -8.16
C HIS A 94 -7.74 18.43 -7.71
N THR A 95 -7.58 18.22 -6.41
CA THR A 95 -7.70 16.89 -5.81
C THR A 95 -9.07 16.33 -6.17
N PRO A 96 -9.23 15.11 -6.70
CA PRO A 96 -10.55 14.56 -7.01
C PRO A 96 -11.54 14.80 -5.85
N ARG A 97 -12.81 15.13 -6.15
CA ARG A 97 -13.84 15.45 -5.15
C ARG A 97 -13.93 14.38 -4.04
N SER A 98 -13.59 13.13 -4.38
CA SER A 98 -13.30 12.06 -3.44
C SER A 98 -11.96 11.40 -3.82
N LEU A 99 -11.08 11.18 -2.85
CA LEU A 99 -9.86 10.37 -2.98
C LEU A 99 -10.22 8.88 -2.99
N SER A 100 -11.00 8.46 -3.97
CA SER A 100 -11.50 7.08 -4.05
C SER A 100 -11.41 6.52 -5.47
N GLY A 101 -11.45 5.19 -5.54
CA GLY A 101 -11.39 4.47 -6.80
C GLY A 101 -10.03 4.56 -7.46
N LYS A 102 -10.01 4.53 -8.79
CA LYS A 102 -8.77 4.31 -9.54
C LYS A 102 -7.79 5.49 -9.43
N TYR A 103 -8.25 6.73 -9.33
CA TYR A 103 -7.40 7.94 -9.27
C TYR A 103 -6.87 8.27 -7.86
N THR A 104 -7.00 7.34 -6.90
CA THR A 104 -6.67 7.62 -5.50
C THR A 104 -5.22 8.06 -5.31
N SER A 105 -4.25 7.34 -5.89
CA SER A 105 -2.82 7.66 -5.76
C SER A 105 -2.46 9.04 -6.33
N GLU A 106 -2.96 9.37 -7.52
CA GLU A 106 -2.79 10.71 -8.12
C GLU A 106 -3.36 11.79 -7.19
N GLY A 107 -4.57 11.57 -6.67
CA GLY A 107 -5.21 12.49 -5.74
C GLY A 107 -4.40 12.73 -4.46
N TYR A 108 -3.88 11.66 -3.84
CA TYR A 108 -3.02 11.78 -2.66
C TYR A 108 -1.73 12.52 -2.98
N PHE A 109 -1.09 12.23 -4.12
CA PHE A 109 0.11 12.95 -4.54
C PHE A 109 -0.14 14.45 -4.65
N PHE A 110 -1.18 14.85 -5.40
CA PHE A 110 -1.55 16.26 -5.58
C PHE A 110 -1.91 16.93 -4.25
N LYS A 111 -2.58 16.23 -3.34
CA LYS A 111 -2.87 16.77 -2.01
C LYS A 111 -1.58 17.00 -1.21
N ASN A 112 -0.76 15.96 -1.09
CA ASN A 112 0.41 15.98 -0.23
C ASN A 112 1.52 16.90 -0.75
N ILE A 113 1.75 17.00 -2.06
CA ILE A 113 2.80 17.87 -2.60
C ILE A 113 2.55 19.34 -2.24
N ARG A 114 1.28 19.80 -2.27
CA ARG A 114 0.88 21.18 -1.95
C ARG A 114 1.19 21.58 -0.51
N GLU A 115 1.05 20.62 0.41
CA GLU A 115 1.25 20.83 1.84
C GLU A 115 2.68 20.42 2.27
N SER A 116 3.50 19.94 1.33
CA SER A 116 4.82 19.40 1.66
C SER A 116 5.88 20.49 1.81
N ARG A 117 6.85 20.22 2.69
CA ARG A 117 8.08 21.04 2.86
C ARG A 117 9.02 21.02 1.64
N PHE A 118 8.74 20.17 0.65
CA PHE A 118 9.55 20.05 -0.56
C PHE A 118 9.29 21.21 -1.52
N LEU A 119 8.18 21.94 -1.39
CA LEU A 119 7.93 23.10 -2.23
C LEU A 119 8.86 24.27 -1.91
N THR A 120 9.22 25.01 -2.96
CA THR A 120 9.91 26.30 -2.88
C THR A 120 9.23 27.32 -3.78
N ASN A 121 9.20 28.57 -3.33
CA ASN A 121 8.78 29.71 -4.15
C ASN A 121 9.94 30.31 -4.95
N ASP A 122 11.18 29.92 -4.64
CA ASP A 122 12.37 30.34 -5.37
C ASP A 122 12.74 29.30 -6.44
N PRO A 123 12.50 29.58 -7.74
CA PRO A 123 12.79 28.66 -8.83
C PRO A 123 14.29 28.39 -9.00
N GLU A 124 15.18 29.26 -8.53
CA GLU A 124 16.63 29.05 -8.65
C GLU A 124 17.15 28.04 -7.61
N SER A 125 16.48 27.95 -6.46
CA SER A 125 16.73 26.89 -5.46
C SER A 125 16.17 25.52 -5.83
N ALA A 126 15.34 25.43 -6.88
CA ALA A 126 14.61 24.23 -7.23
C ALA A 126 15.50 23.18 -7.92
N HIS A 127 15.30 21.92 -7.51
CA HIS A 127 15.93 20.76 -8.12
C HIS A 127 15.10 20.23 -9.28
N LEU A 128 13.77 20.25 -9.14
CA LEU A 128 12.81 19.86 -10.17
C LEU A 128 11.64 20.84 -10.26
N PHE A 129 10.94 20.83 -11.40
CA PHE A 129 9.77 21.64 -11.70
C PHE A 129 8.54 20.74 -11.86
N PHE A 130 7.52 20.93 -11.03
CA PHE A 130 6.29 20.17 -11.15
C PHE A 130 5.33 20.83 -12.14
N ILE A 131 4.94 20.09 -13.18
CA ILE A 131 3.92 20.47 -14.15
C ILE A 131 2.58 19.87 -13.71
N PRO A 132 1.63 20.69 -13.24
CA PRO A 132 0.36 20.22 -12.72
C PRO A 132 -0.62 19.89 -13.83
N ILE A 133 -0.71 18.62 -14.22
CA ILE A 133 -1.68 18.20 -15.23
C ILE A 133 -2.71 17.31 -14.56
N SER A 134 -3.98 17.73 -14.55
CA SER A 134 -5.09 16.92 -14.03
C SER A 134 -6.07 16.52 -15.14
N CYS A 135 -5.78 15.40 -15.80
CA CYS A 135 -6.60 14.89 -16.91
C CYS A 135 -8.00 14.45 -16.44
N HIS A 136 -8.14 14.04 -15.18
CA HIS A 136 -9.44 13.67 -14.60
C HIS A 136 -10.46 14.83 -14.67
N LYS A 137 -10.03 16.07 -14.41
CA LYS A 137 -10.91 17.23 -14.47
C LYS A 137 -11.36 17.54 -15.90
N MET A 138 -10.45 17.40 -16.87
CA MET A 138 -10.76 17.56 -18.29
C MET A 138 -11.85 16.56 -18.74
N ARG A 139 -11.76 15.30 -18.28
CA ARG A 139 -12.83 14.30 -18.50
C ARG A 139 -14.14 14.68 -17.82
N GLY A 140 -14.08 15.17 -16.57
CA GLY A 140 -15.27 15.62 -15.85
C GLY A 140 -16.00 16.79 -16.53
N LYS A 141 -15.32 17.56 -17.38
CA LYS A 141 -15.88 18.61 -18.24
C LYS A 141 -16.38 18.08 -19.60
N GLY A 142 -16.24 16.78 -19.90
CA GLY A 142 -16.72 16.16 -21.13
C GLY A 142 -15.82 16.37 -22.36
N LEU A 143 -14.55 16.73 -22.17
CA LEU A 143 -13.62 16.91 -23.31
C LEU A 143 -13.36 15.57 -24.01
N SER A 144 -13.23 15.60 -25.34
CA SER A 144 -12.66 14.49 -26.11
C SER A 144 -11.17 14.32 -25.81
N TYR A 145 -10.60 13.14 -26.03
CA TYR A 145 -9.15 12.92 -25.82
C TYR A 145 -8.29 13.88 -26.64
N GLU A 146 -8.67 14.16 -27.89
CA GLU A 146 -8.00 15.17 -28.73
C GLU A 146 -7.99 16.55 -28.09
N ASN A 147 -9.13 17.00 -27.55
CA ASN A 147 -9.22 18.28 -26.86
C ASN A 147 -8.43 18.30 -25.54
N MET A 148 -8.34 17.17 -24.82
CA MET A 148 -7.46 17.07 -23.65
C MET A 148 -6.00 17.22 -24.05
N THR A 149 -5.56 16.52 -25.10
CA THR A 149 -4.20 16.61 -25.63
C THR A 149 -3.86 18.03 -26.05
N ARG A 150 -4.75 18.69 -26.80
CA ARG A 150 -4.58 20.09 -27.19
C ARG A 150 -4.49 21.03 -25.97
N THR A 151 -5.33 20.82 -24.97
CA THR A 151 -5.30 21.59 -23.71
C THR A 151 -3.97 21.42 -22.99
N VAL A 152 -3.45 20.19 -22.89
CA VAL A 152 -2.14 19.93 -22.27
C VAL A 152 -1.02 20.57 -23.08
N GLN A 153 -1.09 20.48 -24.40
CA GLN A 153 -0.11 21.10 -25.30
C GLN A 153 -0.08 22.62 -25.13
N GLU A 154 -1.24 23.28 -25.22
CA GLU A 154 -1.38 24.74 -25.02
C GLU A 154 -0.85 25.17 -23.65
N TYR A 155 -1.10 24.36 -22.61
CA TYR A 155 -0.57 24.63 -21.28
C TYR A 155 0.97 24.54 -21.24
N VAL A 156 1.56 23.45 -21.74
CA VAL A 156 3.02 23.28 -21.77
C VAL A 156 3.69 24.38 -22.60
N GLU A 157 3.16 24.69 -23.79
CA GLU A 157 3.65 25.77 -24.64
C GLU A 157 3.58 27.14 -23.94
N SER A 158 2.50 27.40 -23.19
CA SER A 158 2.40 28.63 -22.40
C SER A 158 3.49 28.73 -21.32
N LEU A 159 3.84 27.61 -20.67
CA LEU A 159 4.92 27.56 -19.68
C LEU A 159 6.28 27.83 -20.32
N MET A 160 6.51 27.28 -21.52
CA MET A 160 7.75 27.47 -22.29
C MET A 160 7.97 28.93 -22.69
N VAL A 161 6.88 29.65 -23.02
CA VAL A 161 6.93 31.07 -23.38
C VAL A 161 7.06 31.96 -22.15
N LYS A 162 6.31 31.66 -21.09
CA LYS A 162 6.20 32.52 -19.91
C LYS A 162 7.40 32.40 -18.96
N TYR A 163 8.01 31.22 -18.86
CA TYR A 163 9.08 30.95 -17.91
C TYR A 163 10.37 30.49 -18.59
N PRO A 164 11.54 31.00 -18.18
CA PRO A 164 12.81 30.58 -18.77
C PRO A 164 13.21 29.15 -18.36
N PHE A 165 12.55 28.57 -17.34
CA PHE A 165 12.97 27.33 -16.68
C PHE A 165 12.83 26.09 -17.56
N TRP A 166 11.89 26.06 -18.50
CA TRP A 166 11.77 24.92 -19.42
C TRP A 166 13.00 24.85 -20.34
N ASN A 167 13.42 25.99 -20.87
CA ASN A 167 14.43 26.04 -21.93
C ASN A 167 15.85 25.73 -21.44
N ARG A 168 16.14 25.82 -20.13
CA ARG A 168 17.46 25.42 -19.58
C ARG A 168 17.76 23.93 -19.73
N THR A 169 16.75 23.08 -19.80
CA THR A 169 16.89 21.61 -19.81
C THR A 169 16.04 20.96 -20.89
N LEU A 170 15.33 21.78 -21.68
CA LEU A 170 14.28 21.33 -22.59
C LEU A 170 13.20 20.48 -21.88
N GLY A 171 12.95 20.75 -20.60
CA GLY A 171 11.96 20.04 -19.80
C GLY A 171 12.49 18.80 -19.07
N ALA A 172 13.80 18.55 -19.04
CA ALA A 172 14.38 17.36 -18.40
C ALA A 172 14.39 17.41 -16.87
N ASP A 173 14.42 18.60 -16.25
CA ASP A 173 14.20 18.78 -14.80
C ASP A 173 12.72 19.00 -14.45
N HIS A 174 11.82 18.67 -15.37
CA HIS A 174 10.39 18.78 -15.14
C HIS A 174 9.78 17.40 -14.94
N PHE A 175 8.70 17.35 -14.16
CA PHE A 175 7.95 16.11 -14.01
C PHE A 175 6.45 16.38 -13.97
N PHE A 176 5.68 15.34 -14.28
CA PHE A 176 4.23 15.36 -14.23
C PHE A 176 3.71 14.00 -13.77
N VAL A 177 2.50 13.99 -13.20
CA VAL A 177 1.87 12.78 -12.68
C VAL A 177 0.65 12.44 -13.53
N THR A 178 0.55 11.20 -13.97
CA THR A 178 -0.58 10.71 -14.78
C THR A 178 -1.05 9.37 -14.30
N CYS A 179 -2.35 9.18 -14.16
CA CYS A 179 -2.91 7.88 -13.83
C CYS A 179 -4.04 7.47 -14.78
N HIS A 180 -4.09 6.15 -15.03
CA HIS A 180 -5.05 5.49 -15.91
C HIS A 180 -5.00 5.92 -17.37
N ASP A 181 -5.88 5.28 -18.15
CA ASP A 181 -6.09 5.49 -19.58
C ASP A 181 -6.23 6.96 -19.99
N ILE A 182 -6.86 7.80 -19.16
CA ILE A 182 -7.04 9.22 -19.49
C ILE A 182 -5.72 9.97 -19.45
N GLY A 183 -4.91 9.77 -18.40
CA GLY A 183 -3.64 10.48 -18.23
C GLY A 183 -2.70 10.24 -19.39
N LEU A 184 -2.63 8.98 -19.82
CA LEU A 184 -1.89 8.59 -21.01
C LEU A 184 -2.46 9.26 -22.27
N LYS A 185 -3.75 9.07 -22.57
CA LYS A 185 -4.37 9.58 -23.80
C LYS A 185 -4.30 11.10 -23.95
N ALA A 186 -4.32 11.82 -22.83
CA ALA A 186 -4.22 13.28 -22.82
C ALA A 186 -2.79 13.81 -22.94
N THR A 187 -1.76 12.98 -22.76
CA THR A 187 -0.35 13.44 -22.75
C THR A 187 0.47 12.85 -23.89
N VAL A 188 0.11 11.67 -24.42
CA VAL A 188 0.87 10.95 -25.46
C VAL A 188 1.14 11.78 -26.72
N GLY A 189 0.24 12.70 -27.08
CA GLY A 189 0.41 13.59 -28.23
C GLY A 189 1.32 14.80 -28.00
N VAL A 190 1.77 15.05 -26.76
CA VAL A 190 2.57 16.22 -26.39
C VAL A 190 4.05 15.84 -26.32
N ALA A 191 4.70 15.81 -27.49
CA ALA A 191 6.03 15.22 -27.66
C ALA A 191 7.11 15.80 -26.71
N HIS A 192 7.16 17.12 -26.51
CA HIS A 192 8.14 17.76 -25.64
C HIS A 192 7.98 17.35 -24.17
N LEU A 193 6.74 17.13 -23.73
CA LEU A 193 6.42 16.69 -22.38
C LEU A 193 6.84 15.23 -22.16
N VAL A 194 6.40 14.31 -23.02
CA VAL A 194 6.62 12.88 -22.83
C VAL A 194 8.10 12.49 -22.99
N LYS A 195 8.78 13.08 -23.98
CA LYS A 195 10.18 12.72 -24.30
C LYS A 195 11.17 13.16 -23.23
N ASN A 196 11.00 14.37 -22.68
CA ASN A 196 12.03 14.98 -21.83
C ASN A 196 11.67 14.99 -20.35
N SER A 197 10.41 15.25 -20.00
CA SER A 197 9.99 15.39 -18.60
C SER A 197 9.76 14.03 -17.94
N ILE A 198 10.11 13.90 -16.66
CA ILE A 198 9.90 12.70 -15.86
C ILE A 198 8.40 12.42 -15.72
N ARG A 199 7.95 11.28 -16.23
CA ARG A 199 6.56 10.83 -16.10
C ARG A 199 6.44 9.93 -14.89
N VAL A 200 5.63 10.35 -13.93
CA VAL A 200 5.24 9.53 -12.78
C VAL A 200 3.88 8.91 -13.09
N ALA A 201 3.87 7.64 -13.48
CA ALA A 201 2.69 7.04 -14.10
C ALA A 201 2.10 5.90 -13.29
N CYS A 202 0.78 5.85 -13.10
CA CYS A 202 0.16 4.64 -12.55
C CYS A 202 0.33 3.42 -13.48
N THR A 203 0.52 3.65 -14.78
CA THR A 203 0.62 2.62 -15.81
C THR A 203 2.00 2.68 -16.46
N SER A 204 2.69 1.54 -16.55
CA SER A 204 3.93 1.35 -17.31
C SER A 204 3.62 0.36 -18.44
N GLY A 205 4.00 0.69 -19.68
CA GLY A 205 3.79 -0.17 -20.84
C GLY A 205 4.57 0.33 -22.05
N ASP A 206 5.03 -0.61 -22.88
CA ASP A 206 5.97 -0.32 -23.98
C ASP A 206 5.37 0.58 -25.08
N ASP A 207 4.05 0.50 -25.31
CA ASP A 207 3.36 1.22 -26.39
C ASP A 207 2.91 2.64 -26.04
N ASP A 208 3.23 3.12 -24.84
CA ASP A 208 2.62 4.32 -24.28
C ASP A 208 3.58 5.52 -24.16
N GLY A 209 4.81 5.36 -24.65
CA GLY A 209 5.89 6.35 -24.56
C GLY A 209 6.56 6.42 -23.19
N TYR A 210 6.33 5.42 -22.32
CA TYR A 210 7.05 5.24 -21.06
C TYR A 210 8.53 4.94 -21.30
N ILE A 211 9.41 5.61 -20.56
CA ILE A 211 10.86 5.50 -20.70
C ILE A 211 11.47 5.06 -19.35
N PRO A 212 11.78 3.76 -19.13
CA PRO A 212 12.17 3.22 -17.82
C PRO A 212 13.35 3.92 -17.12
N HIS A 213 14.32 4.44 -17.89
CA HIS A 213 15.47 5.13 -17.31
C HIS A 213 15.16 6.54 -16.77
N LYS A 214 14.01 7.11 -17.12
CA LYS A 214 13.57 8.46 -16.73
C LYS A 214 12.28 8.39 -15.92
N ASP A 215 11.30 7.66 -16.42
CA ASP A 215 9.97 7.53 -15.84
C ASP A 215 9.99 6.50 -14.71
N PHE A 216 8.92 6.48 -13.92
CA PHE A 216 8.74 5.45 -12.91
C PHE A 216 7.27 5.25 -12.53
N PRO A 217 6.89 4.06 -12.06
CA PRO A 217 5.52 3.74 -11.71
C PRO A 217 5.10 4.36 -10.37
N LEU A 218 3.95 5.03 -10.37
CA LEU A 218 3.24 5.46 -9.17
C LEU A 218 2.49 4.27 -8.56
N PRO A 219 2.66 3.97 -7.25
CA PRO A 219 1.94 2.86 -6.63
C PRO A 219 0.43 3.12 -6.64
N GLN A 220 -0.30 2.34 -7.44
CA GLN A 220 -1.75 2.37 -7.49
C GLN A 220 -2.35 1.72 -6.24
N ILE A 221 -3.29 2.42 -5.60
CA ILE A 221 -4.01 1.93 -4.42
C ILE A 221 -5.51 2.22 -4.53
N VAL A 222 -6.30 1.50 -3.74
CA VAL A 222 -7.71 1.81 -3.48
C VAL A 222 -7.88 2.04 -1.98
N GLN A 223 -7.58 3.26 -1.54
CA GLN A 223 -7.83 3.69 -0.16
C GLN A 223 -9.16 4.47 -0.03
N PRO A 224 -9.78 4.49 1.16
CA PRO A 224 -9.39 3.76 2.38
C PRO A 224 -9.54 2.25 2.20
N PHE A 225 -8.63 1.48 2.81
CA PHE A 225 -8.74 0.03 2.82
C PHE A 225 -9.88 -0.37 3.76
N SER A 226 -10.76 -1.26 3.29
CA SER A 226 -11.92 -1.70 4.08
C SER A 226 -11.55 -2.58 5.28
N LEU A 227 -10.36 -3.18 5.27
CA LEU A 227 -9.82 -4.01 6.34
C LEU A 227 -8.45 -3.48 6.79
N PRO A 228 -8.05 -3.71 8.05
CA PRO A 228 -6.74 -3.31 8.55
C PRO A 228 -5.61 -4.01 7.79
N ALA A 229 -4.42 -3.41 7.80
CA ALA A 229 -3.23 -4.02 7.25
C ALA A 229 -2.92 -5.34 7.97
N ALA A 230 -2.48 -6.35 7.21
CA ALA A 230 -2.16 -7.65 7.76
C ALA A 230 -0.90 -7.59 8.62
N ARG A 231 -0.85 -8.44 9.64
CA ARG A 231 0.33 -8.65 10.48
C ARG A 231 1.12 -9.84 9.98
N PHE A 232 2.30 -10.06 10.55
CA PHE A 232 3.02 -11.31 10.33
C PHE A 232 2.30 -12.46 11.05
N ASP A 233 1.77 -13.39 10.27
CA ASP A 233 0.85 -14.45 10.70
C ASP A 233 0.84 -15.68 9.76
N PRO A 234 2.02 -16.26 9.45
CA PRO A 234 2.15 -17.27 8.39
C PRO A 234 1.29 -18.53 8.58
N GLU A 235 0.97 -18.88 9.84
CA GLU A 235 0.15 -20.05 10.19
C GLU A 235 -1.33 -19.88 9.80
N ASN A 236 -1.81 -18.64 9.68
CA ASN A 236 -3.20 -18.35 9.28
C ASN A 236 -3.38 -18.26 7.76
N ARG A 237 -2.33 -18.58 6.98
CA ARG A 237 -2.33 -18.53 5.52
C ARG A 237 -2.39 -19.94 4.94
N TYR A 238 -3.61 -20.45 4.79
CA TYR A 238 -3.87 -21.83 4.37
C TYR A 238 -4.25 -21.99 2.89
N THR A 239 -4.68 -20.94 2.20
CA THR A 239 -4.94 -20.99 0.75
C THR A 239 -3.62 -20.83 -0.01
N SER A 240 -3.28 -21.74 -0.92
CA SER A 240 -1.99 -21.72 -1.63
C SER A 240 -1.85 -20.48 -2.52
N GLY A 241 -2.88 -20.16 -3.30
CA GLY A 241 -2.88 -18.99 -4.17
C GLY A 241 -4.26 -18.38 -4.34
N PHE A 242 -4.34 -17.06 -4.49
CA PHE A 242 -5.61 -16.35 -4.69
C PHE A 242 -5.56 -15.40 -5.88
N TRP A 243 -6.68 -15.31 -6.59
CA TRP A 243 -6.93 -14.27 -7.57
C TRP A 243 -8.42 -14.01 -7.73
N ALA A 244 -8.82 -12.74 -7.86
CA ALA A 244 -10.17 -12.39 -8.28
C ALA A 244 -10.17 -11.20 -9.24
N GLY A 245 -10.83 -11.33 -10.40
CA GLY A 245 -10.88 -10.23 -11.37
C GLY A 245 -11.70 -10.49 -12.63
N SER A 246 -11.88 -9.43 -13.43
CA SER A 246 -12.53 -9.52 -14.75
C SER A 246 -11.66 -10.30 -15.73
N LYS A 247 -12.30 -11.12 -16.59
CA LYS A 247 -11.62 -11.87 -17.65
C LYS A 247 -11.09 -10.92 -18.72
N SER A 248 -9.79 -10.64 -18.74
CA SER A 248 -9.03 -10.13 -19.90
C SER A 248 -8.28 -11.29 -20.57
N GLU A 249 -7.58 -11.05 -21.69
CA GLU A 249 -6.90 -12.10 -22.45
C GLU A 249 -5.98 -12.99 -21.61
N LEU A 250 -4.98 -12.42 -20.91
CA LEU A 250 -4.06 -13.15 -20.02
C LEU A 250 -4.80 -13.82 -18.83
N ARG A 251 -5.92 -13.24 -18.39
CA ARG A 251 -6.70 -13.77 -17.27
C ARG A 251 -7.61 -14.92 -17.67
N ARG A 252 -7.97 -15.02 -18.95
CA ARG A 252 -8.77 -16.14 -19.44
C ARG A 252 -8.00 -17.44 -19.26
N GLU A 253 -6.71 -17.46 -19.55
CA GLU A 253 -5.90 -18.65 -19.35
C GLU A 253 -5.80 -19.02 -17.86
N LEU A 254 -5.46 -18.06 -16.99
CA LEU A 254 -5.41 -18.27 -15.54
C LEU A 254 -6.72 -18.83 -14.98
N VAL A 255 -7.85 -18.24 -15.36
CA VAL A 255 -9.18 -18.68 -14.92
C VAL A 255 -9.51 -20.06 -15.50
N SER A 256 -9.31 -20.27 -16.80
CA SER A 256 -9.61 -21.56 -17.45
C SER A 256 -8.80 -22.70 -16.86
N ALA A 257 -7.54 -22.45 -16.50
CA ALA A 257 -6.66 -23.45 -15.92
C ALA A 257 -7.04 -23.81 -14.47
N TRP A 258 -7.44 -22.82 -13.66
CA TRP A 258 -7.43 -22.98 -12.19
C TRP A 258 -8.74 -22.65 -11.46
N GLN A 259 -9.80 -22.21 -12.14
CA GLN A 259 -11.07 -21.83 -11.47
C GLN A 259 -11.75 -22.95 -10.66
N ASN A 260 -11.40 -24.22 -10.93
CA ASN A 260 -11.99 -25.41 -10.30
C ASN A 260 -11.00 -26.12 -9.36
N ASP A 261 -9.84 -25.52 -9.07
CA ASP A 261 -8.84 -26.09 -8.17
C ASP A 261 -9.25 -25.93 -6.70
N THR A 262 -8.75 -26.81 -5.83
CA THR A 262 -9.08 -26.82 -4.40
C THR A 262 -8.11 -26.03 -3.52
N GLU A 263 -6.90 -25.75 -4.03
CA GLU A 263 -5.83 -25.04 -3.32
C GLU A 263 -5.58 -23.63 -3.86
N LEU A 264 -5.83 -23.43 -5.16
CA LEU A 264 -5.83 -22.14 -5.83
C LEU A 264 -7.26 -21.61 -5.92
N ASP A 265 -7.55 -20.51 -5.21
CA ASP A 265 -8.84 -19.84 -5.28
C ASP A 265 -8.81 -18.76 -6.38
N ILE A 266 -9.12 -19.16 -7.61
CA ILE A 266 -9.08 -18.31 -8.80
C ILE A 266 -10.50 -17.98 -9.25
N GLN A 267 -10.89 -16.72 -9.15
CA GLN A 267 -12.27 -16.28 -9.36
C GLN A 267 -12.40 -15.26 -10.48
N SER A 268 -13.28 -15.56 -11.44
CA SER A 268 -13.72 -14.55 -12.40
C SER A 268 -14.80 -13.67 -11.77
N ASN A 269 -14.42 -12.53 -11.20
CA ASN A 269 -15.37 -11.56 -10.64
C ASN A 269 -15.04 -10.13 -11.06
N TYR A 270 -16.07 -9.40 -11.51
CA TYR A 270 -15.96 -8.00 -11.90
C TYR A 270 -15.79 -7.06 -10.69
N MET A 271 -16.30 -7.43 -9.50
CA MET A 271 -16.23 -6.59 -8.30
C MET A 271 -15.62 -7.33 -7.11
N ILE A 272 -14.52 -6.79 -6.58
CA ILE A 272 -13.93 -7.19 -5.30
C ILE A 272 -14.78 -6.57 -4.19
N ASN A 273 -15.44 -7.39 -3.37
CA ASN A 273 -16.19 -6.95 -2.20
C ASN A 273 -15.42 -7.34 -0.91
N VAL A 274 -15.98 -7.04 0.26
CA VAL A 274 -15.34 -7.34 1.56
C VAL A 274 -15.00 -8.83 1.73
N SER A 275 -15.86 -9.76 1.30
CA SER A 275 -15.55 -11.19 1.42
C SER A 275 -14.40 -11.63 0.52
N HIS A 276 -14.12 -10.92 -0.57
CA HIS A 276 -12.91 -11.14 -1.36
C HIS A 276 -11.67 -10.60 -0.65
N LEU A 277 -11.79 -9.49 0.09
CA LEU A 277 -10.68 -8.93 0.87
C LEU A 277 -10.22 -9.88 1.98
N GLU A 278 -11.14 -10.62 2.59
CA GLU A 278 -10.79 -11.66 3.58
C GLU A 278 -9.94 -12.77 2.97
N LYS A 279 -10.15 -13.12 1.69
CA LYS A 279 -9.35 -14.14 0.99
C LYS A 279 -7.90 -13.73 0.78
N PHE A 280 -7.62 -12.44 0.61
CA PHE A 280 -6.24 -11.95 0.59
C PHE A 280 -5.53 -12.21 1.93
N ASN A 281 -6.25 -12.16 3.07
CA ASN A 281 -5.65 -12.39 4.38
C ASN A 281 -5.27 -13.87 4.60
N THR A 282 -6.03 -14.80 4.02
CA THR A 282 -5.84 -16.25 4.22
C THR A 282 -4.98 -16.90 3.13
N ALA A 283 -4.68 -16.19 2.05
CA ALA A 283 -3.84 -16.67 0.96
C ALA A 283 -2.35 -16.47 1.24
N LYS A 284 -1.54 -17.46 0.84
CA LYS A 284 -0.08 -17.37 0.86
C LYS A 284 0.42 -16.46 -0.25
N PHE A 285 -0.02 -16.72 -1.49
CA PHE A 285 0.39 -15.98 -2.68
C PHE A 285 -0.81 -15.37 -3.41
N CYS A 286 -0.66 -14.14 -3.92
CA CYS A 286 -1.71 -13.47 -4.69
C CYS A 286 -1.24 -13.23 -6.11
N MET A 287 -1.94 -13.85 -7.06
CA MET A 287 -1.59 -13.74 -8.47
C MET A 287 -1.80 -12.31 -8.94
N CYS A 288 -0.81 -11.77 -9.62
CA CYS A 288 -0.81 -10.43 -10.18
C CYS A 288 -0.53 -10.52 -11.69
N PRO A 289 -1.47 -11.03 -12.50
CA PRO A 289 -1.30 -11.11 -13.95
C PRO A 289 -1.28 -9.74 -14.62
N GLY A 290 -0.37 -9.57 -15.59
CA GLY A 290 -0.16 -8.41 -16.47
C GLY A 290 -1.34 -8.04 -17.38
N TRP A 291 -1.15 -7.02 -18.23
CA TRP A 291 -2.04 -5.86 -18.44
C TRP A 291 -3.48 -6.03 -18.97
N SER A 292 -4.38 -5.21 -18.40
CA SER A 292 -5.38 -4.35 -19.10
C SER A 292 -6.01 -3.42 -18.05
N ASP A 293 -5.53 -2.18 -17.90
CA ASP A 293 -6.04 -1.08 -17.04
C ASP A 293 -6.35 -1.40 -15.55
N VAL A 294 -5.94 -0.54 -14.60
CA VAL A 294 -6.40 -0.57 -13.18
C VAL A 294 -5.76 -1.64 -12.25
N HIS A 295 -4.86 -2.50 -12.74
CA HIS A 295 -4.35 -3.65 -11.94
C HIS A 295 -3.19 -3.39 -10.98
N GLY A 296 -2.55 -2.22 -11.03
CA GLY A 296 -1.54 -1.87 -10.04
C GLY A 296 -2.09 -1.88 -8.60
N SER A 297 -3.41 -1.65 -8.47
CA SER A 297 -4.11 -1.76 -7.18
C SER A 297 -4.03 -3.14 -6.55
N ARG A 298 -3.93 -4.23 -7.33
CA ARG A 298 -3.85 -5.60 -6.77
C ARG A 298 -2.54 -5.86 -6.08
N ILE A 299 -1.44 -5.34 -6.62
CA ILE A 299 -0.12 -5.49 -6.01
C ILE A 299 -0.16 -4.84 -4.62
N ALA A 300 -0.62 -3.59 -4.55
CA ALA A 300 -0.72 -2.89 -3.28
C ALA A 300 -1.76 -3.52 -2.34
N LEU A 301 -2.87 -4.05 -2.86
CA LEU A 301 -3.86 -4.78 -2.07
C LEU A 301 -3.29 -6.08 -1.48
N SER A 302 -2.57 -6.85 -2.29
CA SER A 302 -1.90 -8.08 -1.87
C SER A 302 -0.94 -7.78 -0.72
N ILE A 303 -0.09 -6.77 -0.90
CA ILE A 303 0.88 -6.35 0.12
C ILE A 303 0.18 -5.84 1.39
N HIS A 304 -0.83 -4.98 1.27
CA HIS A 304 -1.64 -4.48 2.39
C HIS A 304 -2.23 -5.63 3.23
N HIS A 305 -2.68 -6.69 2.57
CA HIS A 305 -3.22 -7.89 3.20
C HIS A 305 -2.18 -8.98 3.47
N GLY A 306 -0.88 -8.68 3.32
CA GLY A 306 0.24 -9.58 3.59
C GLY A 306 0.35 -10.78 2.65
N CYS A 307 -0.47 -10.82 1.60
CA CYS A 307 -0.43 -11.86 0.59
C CYS A 307 0.77 -11.63 -0.32
N VAL A 308 1.70 -12.59 -0.38
CA VAL A 308 2.94 -12.45 -1.17
C VAL A 308 2.58 -12.28 -2.64
N PRO A 309 2.93 -11.16 -3.30
CA PRO A 309 2.60 -10.97 -4.71
C PRO A 309 3.31 -12.01 -5.59
N ALA A 310 2.53 -12.70 -6.42
CA ALA A 310 3.03 -13.54 -7.49
C ALA A 310 2.85 -12.81 -8.82
N ILE A 311 3.90 -12.12 -9.24
CA ILE A 311 3.91 -11.20 -10.38
C ILE A 311 3.98 -12.01 -11.66
N MET A 312 2.98 -11.85 -12.53
CA MET A 312 2.92 -12.55 -13.81
C MET A 312 2.95 -11.54 -14.94
N SER A 313 4.13 -11.01 -15.24
CA SER A 313 4.32 -10.04 -16.32
C SER A 313 5.73 -10.11 -16.90
N GLY A 314 5.86 -10.02 -18.22
CA GLY A 314 7.16 -10.05 -18.91
C GLY A 314 8.05 -8.82 -18.73
N HIS A 315 7.51 -7.59 -18.80
CA HIS A 315 8.32 -6.37 -19.00
C HIS A 315 7.82 -5.09 -18.27
N HIS A 316 7.13 -5.21 -17.13
CA HIS A 316 6.59 -4.03 -16.45
C HIS A 316 7.46 -3.57 -15.28
N ASP A 317 7.73 -2.27 -15.22
CA ASP A 317 8.36 -1.66 -14.06
C ASP A 317 7.43 -1.68 -12.85
N LEU A 318 7.96 -2.14 -11.71
CA LEU A 318 7.25 -2.21 -10.44
C LEU A 318 7.46 -0.92 -9.61
N PRO A 319 6.46 -0.50 -8.80
CA PRO A 319 6.62 0.60 -7.85
C PRO A 319 7.89 0.44 -7.01
N PHE A 320 8.71 1.49 -6.99
CA PHE A 320 9.93 1.54 -6.21
C PHE A 320 10.96 0.45 -6.53
N ASN A 321 10.97 -0.12 -7.74
CA ASN A 321 11.89 -1.19 -8.12
C ASN A 321 13.38 -0.82 -7.94
N ASP A 322 13.75 0.44 -8.15
CA ASP A 322 15.13 0.92 -7.92
C ASP A 322 15.53 0.96 -6.43
N ILE A 323 14.56 0.82 -5.52
CA ILE A 323 14.73 1.06 -4.07
C ILE A 323 14.50 -0.24 -3.28
N LEU A 324 13.40 -0.92 -3.57
CA LEU A 324 12.95 -2.12 -2.87
C LEU A 324 13.31 -3.37 -3.69
N ASP A 325 13.94 -4.34 -3.03
CA ASP A 325 14.28 -5.63 -3.63
C ASP A 325 13.04 -6.54 -3.65
N TRP A 326 12.30 -6.49 -4.76
CA TRP A 326 11.10 -7.29 -4.98
C TRP A 326 11.33 -8.80 -4.82
N SER A 327 12.56 -9.30 -5.02
CA SER A 327 12.88 -10.73 -4.80
C SER A 327 12.78 -11.15 -3.33
N LYS A 328 12.73 -10.19 -2.39
CA LYS A 328 12.63 -10.45 -0.95
C LYS A 328 11.20 -10.60 -0.45
N PHE A 329 10.20 -10.16 -1.22
CA PHE A 329 8.79 -10.12 -0.80
C PHE A 329 7.79 -10.46 -1.91
N SER A 330 8.27 -10.92 -3.07
CA SER A 330 7.42 -11.37 -4.17
C SER A 330 8.04 -12.57 -4.88
N ILE A 331 7.28 -13.18 -5.77
CA ILE A 331 7.76 -14.18 -6.72
C ILE A 331 7.36 -13.76 -8.13
N ILE A 332 8.15 -14.17 -9.13
CA ILE A 332 7.86 -13.96 -10.54
C ILE A 332 7.42 -15.29 -11.13
N ILE A 333 6.30 -15.29 -11.85
CA ILE A 333 5.79 -16.42 -12.62
C ILE A 333 5.73 -15.96 -14.07
N LYS A 334 6.39 -16.67 -15.00
CA LYS A 334 6.34 -16.25 -16.40
C LYS A 334 4.94 -16.50 -16.98
N GLU A 335 4.59 -15.71 -17.99
CA GLU A 335 3.26 -15.79 -18.61
C GLU A 335 3.01 -17.15 -19.28
N ASP A 336 4.05 -17.82 -19.80
CA ASP A 336 3.99 -19.16 -20.37
C ASP A 336 3.99 -20.30 -19.32
N GLU A 337 4.18 -19.96 -18.04
CA GLU A 337 4.19 -20.90 -16.91
C GLU A 337 2.86 -20.95 -16.15
N VAL A 338 1.78 -20.33 -16.68
CA VAL A 338 0.45 -20.30 -16.03
C VAL A 338 -0.06 -21.70 -15.67
N GLN A 339 0.17 -22.70 -16.52
CA GLN A 339 -0.22 -24.10 -16.27
C GLN A 339 0.60 -24.78 -15.16
N GLN A 340 1.70 -24.18 -14.70
CA GLN A 340 2.63 -24.73 -13.71
C GLN A 340 2.57 -23.99 -12.37
N ILE A 341 1.65 -23.03 -12.19
CA ILE A 341 1.55 -22.20 -10.98
C ILE A 341 1.60 -23.06 -9.71
N LYS A 342 0.76 -24.10 -9.61
CA LYS A 342 0.72 -24.96 -8.41
C LYS A 342 2.09 -25.58 -8.09
N HIS A 343 2.73 -26.17 -9.09
CA HIS A 343 4.07 -26.74 -8.94
C HIS A 343 5.13 -25.70 -8.56
N ILE A 344 5.05 -24.48 -9.10
CA ILE A 344 5.95 -23.37 -8.73
C ILE A 344 5.77 -23.01 -7.25
N LEU A 345 4.52 -22.86 -6.80
CA LEU A 345 4.22 -22.51 -5.41
C LEU A 345 4.61 -23.62 -4.42
N GLU A 346 4.38 -24.89 -4.77
CA GLU A 346 4.73 -26.05 -3.96
C GLU A 346 6.25 -26.21 -3.77
N ARG A 347 7.05 -25.78 -4.75
CA ARG A 347 8.52 -25.78 -4.64
C ARG A 347 9.06 -24.73 -3.68
N ILE A 348 8.24 -23.76 -3.28
CA ILE A 348 8.64 -22.75 -2.29
C ILE A 348 8.52 -23.38 -0.90
N SER A 349 9.66 -23.58 -0.25
CA SER A 349 9.70 -24.10 1.11
C SER A 349 8.94 -23.20 2.08
N TYR A 350 8.41 -23.78 3.15
CA TYR A 350 7.67 -23.04 4.17
C TYR A 350 8.51 -21.92 4.80
N ASP A 351 9.81 -22.14 5.03
CA ASP A 351 10.72 -21.11 5.55
C ASP A 351 10.94 -19.96 4.57
N ARG A 352 11.02 -20.26 3.27
CA ARG A 352 11.08 -19.23 2.24
C ARG A 352 9.79 -18.42 2.19
N PHE A 353 8.63 -19.09 2.26
CA PHE A 353 7.33 -18.41 2.35
C PHE A 353 7.24 -17.51 3.59
N LYS A 354 7.61 -17.98 4.79
CA LYS A 354 7.64 -17.14 6.00
C LYS A 354 8.49 -15.89 5.82
N SER A 355 9.66 -16.04 5.20
CA SER A 355 10.55 -14.91 4.91
C SER A 355 9.92 -13.91 3.94
N LEU A 356 9.30 -14.40 2.85
CA LEU A 356 8.58 -13.56 1.90
C LEU A 356 7.40 -12.83 2.58
N HIS A 357 6.59 -13.54 3.37
CA HIS A 357 5.46 -12.97 4.11
C HIS A 357 5.91 -11.88 5.09
N TYR A 358 6.94 -12.16 5.89
CA TYR A 358 7.50 -11.19 6.83
C TYR A 358 7.89 -9.89 6.12
N ASN A 359 8.61 -10.00 5.01
CA ASN A 359 9.05 -8.85 4.22
C ASN A 359 7.87 -8.13 3.54
N THR A 360 6.87 -8.86 3.04
CA THR A 360 5.63 -8.26 2.51
C THR A 360 4.96 -7.36 3.54
N VAL A 361 4.88 -7.79 4.79
CA VAL A 361 4.32 -6.98 5.89
C VAL A 361 5.17 -5.71 6.13
N GLN A 362 6.50 -5.80 6.05
CA GLN A 362 7.37 -4.61 6.18
C GLN A 362 7.18 -3.61 5.04
N VAL A 363 6.91 -4.08 3.82
CA VAL A 363 6.74 -3.23 2.62
C VAL A 363 5.44 -2.42 2.65
N GLN A 364 4.42 -2.85 3.39
CA GLN A 364 3.10 -2.20 3.47
C GLN A 364 3.16 -0.67 3.62
N ARG A 365 3.96 -0.20 4.57
CA ARG A 365 4.10 1.23 4.86
C ARG A 365 4.54 2.05 3.65
N HIS A 366 5.37 1.47 2.77
CA HIS A 366 5.95 2.13 1.61
C HIS A 366 4.96 2.31 0.47
N LEU A 367 3.85 1.54 0.46
CA LEU A 367 2.78 1.64 -0.53
C LEU A 367 1.52 2.33 0.03
N GLN A 368 1.48 2.58 1.34
CA GLN A 368 0.40 3.29 2.00
C GLN A 368 0.51 4.79 1.76
N TRP A 369 -0.60 5.42 1.38
CA TRP A 369 -0.67 6.87 1.24
C TRP A 369 -1.28 7.49 2.49
N ASN A 370 -0.55 8.38 3.17
CA ASN A 370 -1.04 9.11 4.33
C ASN A 370 -1.29 10.57 3.98
N SER A 371 -2.19 11.22 4.72
CA SER A 371 -2.42 12.66 4.59
C SER A 371 -2.77 13.24 5.97
N PRO A 372 -1.86 13.97 6.63
CA PRO A 372 -0.55 14.41 6.13
C PRO A 372 0.42 13.25 5.86
N PRO A 373 1.37 13.40 4.92
CA PRO A 373 2.33 12.34 4.60
C PRO A 373 3.30 12.10 5.77
N ILE A 374 3.70 10.86 5.98
CA ILE A 374 4.63 10.45 7.04
C ILE A 374 5.90 9.82 6.45
N LYS A 375 7.00 9.85 7.20
CA LYS A 375 8.30 9.35 6.73
C LYS A 375 8.19 7.93 6.15
N TYR A 376 8.79 7.72 4.99
CA TYR A 376 8.81 6.46 4.24
C TYR A 376 7.47 5.95 3.71
N ASP A 377 6.40 6.74 3.79
CA ASP A 377 5.14 6.41 3.13
C ASP A 377 5.23 6.53 1.60
N ALA A 378 4.17 6.14 0.89
CA ALA A 378 4.16 6.17 -0.57
C ALA A 378 4.49 7.55 -1.16
N PHE A 379 4.02 8.63 -0.51
CA PHE A 379 4.36 9.97 -0.95
C PHE A 379 5.87 10.22 -0.84
N HIS A 380 6.47 9.97 0.34
CA HIS A 380 7.90 10.17 0.53
C HIS A 380 8.76 9.26 -0.35
N MET A 381 8.33 8.03 -0.61
CA MET A 381 9.02 7.12 -1.53
C MET A 381 8.99 7.63 -2.97
N VAL A 382 7.88 8.23 -3.42
CA VAL A 382 7.79 8.92 -4.71
C VAL A 382 8.70 10.15 -4.74
N MET A 383 8.73 10.94 -3.67
CA MET A 383 9.65 12.08 -3.56
C MET A 383 11.11 11.63 -3.65
N TYR A 384 11.44 10.47 -3.09
CA TYR A 384 12.78 9.90 -3.17
C TYR A 384 13.14 9.38 -4.57
N GLN A 385 12.19 8.82 -5.33
CA GLN A 385 12.42 8.49 -6.74
C GLN A 385 12.65 9.72 -7.61
N LEU A 386 11.90 10.81 -7.36
CA LEU A 386 12.14 12.10 -8.01
C LEU A 386 13.52 12.66 -7.64
N TRP A 387 13.91 12.58 -6.37
CA TRP A 387 15.24 12.96 -5.91
C TRP A 387 16.32 12.23 -6.69
N GLN A 388 16.24 10.91 -6.85
CA GLN A 388 17.23 10.14 -7.63
C GLN A 388 17.35 10.59 -9.10
N ARG A 389 16.28 11.18 -9.66
CA ARG A 389 16.21 11.67 -11.05
C ARG A 389 16.47 13.17 -11.21
N ARG A 390 16.87 13.87 -10.14
CA ARG A 390 17.09 15.33 -10.14
C ARG A 390 18.30 15.80 -10.97
N HIS A 391 19.18 14.90 -11.36
CA HIS A 391 20.46 15.24 -11.98
C HIS A 391 20.29 15.33 -13.49
N VAL A 392 20.26 16.57 -14.01
CA VAL A 392 20.26 16.83 -15.45
C VAL A 392 21.27 17.90 -15.82
N THR A 393 21.78 17.84 -17.06
CA THR A 393 22.66 18.89 -17.59
C THR A 393 21.83 20.13 -17.91
N LYS A 394 22.21 21.28 -17.35
CA LYS A 394 21.55 22.57 -17.59
C LYS A 394 22.34 23.36 -18.64
N TYR A 395 21.70 23.73 -19.73
CA TYR A 395 22.24 24.67 -20.71
C TYR A 395 22.18 26.09 -20.13
N ARG A 396 23.25 26.87 -20.32
CA ARG A 396 23.23 28.30 -20.00
C ARG A 396 22.29 29.00 -20.97
N THR A 397 21.23 29.60 -20.45
CA THR A 397 20.44 30.59 -21.18
C THR A 397 21.21 31.92 -21.10
N TYR A 398 21.68 32.40 -22.24
CA TYR A 398 22.35 33.71 -22.37
C TYR A 398 21.35 34.86 -22.40
#